data_AF-A0A7J7HKW7-F1
#
_entry.id   AF-A0A7J7HKW7-F1
#
_cell.length_a   1.000
_cell.length_b   1.000
_cell.length_c   1.000
_cell.angle_alpha   90.00
_cell.angle_beta   90.00
_cell.angle_gamma   90.00
#
_symmetry.space_group_name_H-M   'P 1'
#
loop_
_entity.id
_entity.type
_entity.pdbx_description
1 polymer ?
#
loop_
_entity_poly.entity_id
_entity_poly.type
_entity_poly.pdbx_seq_one_letter_code
_entity_poly.pdbx_strand_id
1 'polypeptide(L)'
;MAGVKIACLAVLCMVVVVAPYAEAVTCGQVQTNLAQCLGYLRNGGAVPGPCCNGVRSMNSAAKTPADRKQTCICLQQASKTITGINPAAAAALPGKCGVNGALRLMDH
;
A
#
# COMPACT_ATOMS: atom_id res chain seq x y z
N MET A 1 19.25 -25.51 30.17
CA MET A 1 20.58 -25.67 29.55
C MET A 1 20.40 -26.66 28.41
N ALA A 2 20.67 -26.45 27.13
CA ALA A 2 21.33 -25.40 26.34
C ALA A 2 20.45 -25.26 25.06
N GLY A 3 20.27 -24.07 24.46
CA GLY A 3 21.32 -23.38 23.73
C GLY A 3 21.33 -23.83 22.26
N VAL A 4 20.36 -23.37 21.46
CA VAL A 4 20.53 -23.17 20.01
C VAL A 4 19.96 -21.80 19.68
N LYS A 5 20.89 -20.85 19.52
CA LYS A 5 20.71 -19.47 19.10
C LYS A 5 21.25 -19.36 17.68
N ILE A 6 20.48 -18.75 16.77
CA ILE A 6 20.94 -18.11 15.50
C ILE A 6 21.36 -19.16 14.45
N ALA A 7 21.02 -19.12 13.16
CA ALA A 7 20.65 -18.09 12.20
C ALA A 7 19.81 -18.81 11.12
N CYS A 8 18.82 -18.15 10.49
CA CYS A 8 18.98 -17.48 9.20
C CYS A 8 19.26 -18.44 8.02
N LEU A 9 18.73 -18.12 6.84
CA LEU A 9 18.74 -18.88 5.57
C LEU A 9 17.44 -19.66 5.35
N ALA A 10 16.39 -19.00 4.86
CA ALA A 10 16.22 -18.73 3.42
C ALA A 10 16.00 -19.99 2.58
N VAL A 11 15.23 -20.97 3.06
CA VAL A 11 14.72 -22.07 2.22
C VAL A 11 13.35 -22.45 2.76
N LEU A 12 12.44 -22.85 1.87
CA LEU A 12 11.02 -23.16 2.03
C LEU A 12 10.11 -21.98 1.65
N CYS A 13 9.45 -21.92 0.49
CA CYS A 13 9.33 -22.85 -0.61
C CYS A 13 8.93 -22.05 -1.85
N MET A 14 9.44 -22.47 -3.00
CA MET A 14 8.90 -22.09 -4.30
C MET A 14 7.39 -22.32 -4.33
N VAL A 15 6.65 -21.29 -4.72
CA VAL A 15 5.50 -21.51 -5.61
C VAL A 15 5.61 -20.47 -6.71
N VAL A 16 6.26 -20.88 -7.81
CA VAL A 16 6.03 -20.24 -9.10
C VAL A 16 4.62 -20.63 -9.51
N VAL A 17 3.64 -19.80 -9.18
CA VAL A 17 2.35 -19.88 -9.88
C VAL A 17 2.51 -19.04 -11.14
N VAL A 18 2.59 -19.72 -12.27
CA VAL A 18 2.27 -19.12 -13.56
C VAL A 18 0.79 -18.77 -13.50
N ALA A 19 0.47 -17.57 -13.03
CA ALA A 19 -0.89 -17.04 -13.05
C ALA A 19 -1.05 -16.17 -14.30
N PRO A 20 -2.15 -16.34 -15.06
CA PRO A 20 -2.40 -15.58 -16.26
C PRO A 20 -2.59 -14.11 -15.86
N TYR A 21 -1.74 -13.21 -16.38
CA TYR A 21 -1.98 -11.75 -16.42
C TYR A 21 -2.82 -11.18 -15.27
N ALA A 22 -2.45 -11.42 -14.01
CA ALA A 22 -2.97 -10.58 -12.94
C ALA A 22 -2.14 -9.30 -13.04
N GLU A 23 -2.76 -8.21 -13.47
CA GLU A 23 -2.19 -6.86 -13.49
C GLU A 23 -1.60 -6.56 -12.10
N ALA A 24 -0.32 -6.92 -11.91
CA ALA A 24 0.32 -6.81 -10.61
C ALA A 24 0.32 -5.33 -10.24
N VAL A 25 -0.13 -5.00 -9.03
CA VAL A 25 -0.12 -3.61 -8.56
C VAL A 25 1.30 -3.06 -8.70
N THR A 26 1.50 -2.12 -9.61
CA THR A 26 2.82 -1.51 -9.84
C THR A 26 3.00 -0.28 -8.95
N CYS A 27 4.24 -0.03 -8.52
CA CYS A 27 4.54 1.14 -7.71
C CYS A 27 4.32 2.46 -8.46
N GLY A 28 4.50 2.47 -9.78
CA GLY A 28 4.16 3.62 -10.62
C GLY A 28 2.69 3.99 -10.51
N GLN A 29 1.79 3.01 -10.55
CA GLN A 29 0.35 3.22 -10.42
C GLN A 29 -0.05 3.72 -9.02
N VAL A 30 0.60 3.21 -7.98
CA VAL A 30 0.43 3.71 -6.59
C VAL A 30 0.88 5.17 -6.47
N GLN A 31 2.02 5.52 -7.06
CA GLN A 31 2.54 6.89 -7.04
C GLN A 31 1.63 7.87 -7.80
N THR A 32 1.15 7.49 -8.99
CA THR A 32 0.20 8.32 -9.76
C THR A 32 -1.08 8.57 -8.98
N ASN A 33 -1.62 7.54 -8.32
CA ASN A 33 -2.81 7.68 -7.48
C ASN A 33 -2.56 8.59 -6.26
N LEU A 34 -1.42 8.45 -5.58
CA LEU A 34 -1.03 9.29 -4.46
C LEU A 34 -0.77 10.75 -4.86
N ALA A 35 -0.24 10.99 -6.06
CA ALA A 35 0.01 12.34 -6.58
C ALA A 35 -1.28 13.18 -6.57
N GLN A 36 -2.41 12.56 -6.93
CA GLN A 36 -3.73 13.20 -6.90
C GLN A 36 -4.25 13.47 -5.48
N CYS A 37 -3.68 12.81 -4.47
CA CYS A 37 -4.03 12.96 -3.07
C CYS A 37 -3.15 13.98 -2.32
N LEU A 38 -2.04 14.45 -2.90
CA LEU A 38 -1.03 15.24 -2.19
C LEU A 38 -1.58 16.50 -1.52
N GLY A 39 -2.50 17.21 -2.17
CA GLY A 39 -3.11 18.41 -1.59
C GLY A 39 -3.78 18.12 -0.25
N TYR A 40 -4.58 17.05 -0.21
CA TYR A 40 -5.23 16.56 1.01
C TYR A 40 -4.24 15.93 2.00
N LEU A 41 -3.31 15.11 1.51
CA LEU A 41 -2.32 14.43 2.36
C LEU A 41 -1.42 15.42 3.10
N ARG A 42 -1.17 16.61 2.54
CA ARG A 42 -0.34 17.66 3.16
C ARG A 42 -1.16 18.62 4.01
N ASN A 43 -2.30 19.10 3.49
CA ASN A 43 -3.04 20.22 4.07
C ASN A 43 -4.40 19.82 4.68
N GLY A 44 -4.82 18.57 4.53
CA GLY A 44 -6.16 18.12 4.90
C GLY A 44 -7.25 18.70 3.98
N GLY A 45 -8.47 18.81 4.51
CA GLY A 45 -9.62 19.38 3.78
C GLY A 45 -10.42 18.36 2.97
N ALA A 46 -10.93 18.79 1.82
CA ALA A 46 -11.72 17.95 0.92
C ALA A 46 -10.81 17.01 0.12
N VAL A 47 -11.20 15.74 0.00
CA VAL A 47 -10.46 14.76 -0.82
C VAL A 47 -10.91 14.89 -2.27
N PRO A 48 -9.98 15.08 -3.24
CA PRO A 48 -10.34 15.11 -4.65
C PRO A 48 -11.00 13.81 -5.10
N GLY A 49 -12.03 13.90 -5.95
CA GLY A 49 -12.67 12.72 -6.56
C GLY A 49 -11.67 11.74 -7.21
N PRO A 50 -10.71 12.22 -8.03
CA PRO A 50 -9.66 11.37 -8.60
C PRO A 50 -8.80 10.64 -7.56
N CYS A 51 -8.48 11.30 -6.44
CA CYS A 51 -7.76 10.67 -5.34
C CYS A 51 -8.55 9.48 -4.78
N CYS A 52 -9.85 9.65 -4.49
CA CYS A 52 -10.65 8.52 -4.01
C CYS A 52 -10.85 7.41 -5.04
N ASN A 53 -10.90 7.73 -6.34
CA ASN A 53 -10.92 6.72 -7.39
C ASN A 53 -9.63 5.90 -7.40
N GLY A 54 -8.47 6.54 -7.25
CA GLY A 54 -7.18 5.88 -7.11
C GLY A 54 -7.13 4.97 -5.89
N VAL A 55 -7.56 5.46 -4.72
CA VAL A 55 -7.61 4.67 -3.47
C VAL A 55 -8.54 3.45 -3.61
N ARG A 56 -9.70 3.61 -4.25
CA ARG A 56 -10.62 2.50 -4.54
C ARG A 56 -10.01 1.50 -5.51
N SER A 57 -9.35 1.96 -6.57
CA SER A 57 -8.67 1.09 -7.53
C SER A 57 -7.58 0.26 -6.86
N MET A 58 -6.76 0.87 -5.99
CA MET A 58 -5.73 0.17 -5.23
C MET A 58 -6.34 -0.88 -4.30
N ASN A 59 -7.45 -0.55 -3.62
CA ASN A 59 -8.16 -1.50 -2.78
C ASN A 59 -8.78 -2.67 -3.57
N SER A 60 -9.34 -2.39 -4.74
CA SER A 60 -9.90 -3.40 -5.64
C SER A 60 -8.83 -4.31 -6.24
N ALA A 61 -7.58 -3.82 -6.40
CA ALA A 61 -6.46 -4.62 -6.87
C ALA A 61 -5.79 -5.43 -5.74
N ALA A 62 -5.88 -4.96 -4.49
CA ALA A 62 -5.29 -5.60 -3.31
C ALA A 62 -6.09 -6.82 -2.78
N LYS A 63 -6.55 -7.71 -3.67
CA LYS A 63 -7.41 -8.85 -3.31
C LYS A 63 -6.63 -9.97 -2.60
N THR A 64 -5.41 -10.24 -3.03
CA THR A 64 -4.59 -11.32 -2.45
C THR A 64 -3.59 -10.79 -1.41
N PRO A 65 -3.06 -11.64 -0.51
CA PRO A 65 -1.97 -11.26 0.37
C PRO A 65 -0.73 -10.75 -0.38
N ALA A 66 -0.46 -11.28 -1.58
CA ALA A 66 0.66 -10.85 -2.42
C ALA A 66 0.45 -9.42 -2.94
N ASP A 67 -0.74 -9.10 -3.46
CA ASP A 67 -1.06 -7.76 -3.95
C ASP A 67 -1.03 -6.72 -2.81
N ARG A 68 -1.54 -7.11 -1.64
CA ARG A 68 -1.49 -6.29 -0.43
C ARG A 68 -0.04 -5.98 -0.02
N LYS A 69 0.83 -6.99 -0.04
CA LYS A 69 2.26 -6.83 0.26
C LYS A 69 2.94 -5.92 -0.75
N GLN A 70 2.68 -6.12 -2.04
CA GLN A 70 3.23 -5.28 -3.12
C GLN A 70 2.78 -3.82 -2.95
N THR A 71 1.49 -3.58 -2.75
CA THR A 71 0.92 -2.24 -2.52
C THR A 71 1.58 -1.56 -1.31
N CYS A 72 1.80 -2.30 -0.21
CA CYS A 72 2.47 -1.77 0.98
C CYS A 72 3.93 -1.38 0.70
N ILE A 73 4.69 -2.21 -0.01
CA ILE A 73 6.08 -1.89 -0.42
C ILE A 73 6.10 -0.61 -1.26
N CYS A 74 5.20 -0.49 -2.23
CA CYS A 74 5.09 0.70 -3.06
C CYS A 74 4.73 1.96 -2.27
N LEU A 75 3.80 1.86 -1.30
CA LEU A 75 3.44 2.96 -0.41
C LEU A 75 4.62 3.38 0.48
N GLN A 76 5.41 2.43 0.96
CA GLN A 76 6.61 2.71 1.75
C GLN A 76 7.70 3.40 0.91
N GLN A 77 7.84 3.04 -0.36
CA GLN A 77 8.74 3.76 -1.27
C GLN A 77 8.22 5.18 -1.58
N ALA A 78 6.90 5.32 -1.75
CA ALA A 78 6.27 6.61 -1.94
C ALA A 78 6.44 7.53 -0.72
N SER A 79 6.36 7.01 0.51
CA SER A 79 6.56 7.82 1.72
C SER A 79 8.00 8.31 1.88
N LYS A 80 8.99 7.58 1.34
CA LYS A 80 10.40 8.03 1.29
C LYS A 80 10.65 9.14 0.28
N THR A 81 9.84 9.20 -0.77
CA THR A 81 9.99 10.19 -1.86
C THR A 81 9.09 11.41 -1.68
N ILE A 82 7.94 11.24 -1.04
CA ILE A 82 6.96 12.30 -0.82
C ILE A 82 7.12 12.86 0.60
N THR A 83 7.65 14.07 0.68
CA THR A 83 7.80 14.79 1.95
C THR A 83 6.54 15.60 2.30
N GLY A 84 6.38 15.90 3.59
CA GLY A 84 5.31 16.77 4.10
C GLY A 84 3.94 16.12 4.23
N ILE A 85 3.84 14.79 4.17
CA ILE A 85 2.57 14.08 4.41
C ILE A 85 2.20 14.21 5.89
N ASN A 86 0.95 14.61 6.14
CA ASN A 86 0.34 14.57 7.45
C ASN A 86 -0.18 13.13 7.73
N PRO A 87 0.34 12.45 8.78
CA PRO A 87 -0.02 11.07 9.07
C PRO A 87 -1.50 10.91 9.46
N ALA A 88 -2.11 11.91 10.11
CA ALA A 88 -3.52 11.88 10.45
C ALA A 88 -4.41 11.98 9.20
N ALA A 89 -4.02 12.81 8.23
CA ALA A 89 -4.71 12.91 6.95
C ALA A 89 -4.60 11.59 6.18
N ALA A 90 -3.40 10.98 6.13
CA ALA A 90 -3.18 9.68 5.50
C ALA A 90 -4.02 8.57 6.13
N ALA A 91 -4.09 8.49 7.47
CA ALA A 91 -4.89 7.49 8.18
C ALA A 91 -6.41 7.67 7.96
N ALA A 92 -6.89 8.91 7.81
CA ALA A 92 -8.30 9.20 7.56
C ALA A 92 -8.73 9.01 6.09
N LEU A 93 -7.77 8.97 5.15
CA LEU A 93 -8.05 8.93 3.71
C LEU A 93 -8.90 7.71 3.27
N PRO A 94 -8.60 6.46 3.70
CA PRO A 94 -9.40 5.30 3.28
C PRO A 94 -10.86 5.42 3.71
N GLY A 95 -11.09 5.84 4.97
CA GLY A 95 -12.43 6.06 5.51
C GLY A 95 -13.19 7.15 4.75
N LYS A 96 -12.54 8.28 4.43
CA LYS A 96 -13.13 9.36 3.61
C LYS A 96 -13.47 8.93 2.18
N CYS A 97 -12.73 7.96 1.64
CA CYS A 97 -13.00 7.42 0.30
C CYS A 97 -13.99 6.26 0.28
N GLY A 98 -14.53 5.85 1.44
CA GLY A 98 -15.47 4.73 1.55
C GLY A 98 -14.79 3.37 1.37
N VAL A 99 -13.48 3.30 1.63
CA VAL A 99 -12.67 2.08 1.49
C VAL A 99 -12.43 1.48 2.88
N ASN A 100 -13.01 0.30 3.12
CA ASN A 100 -12.85 -0.44 4.38
C ASN A 100 -12.21 -1.80 4.09
N GLY A 101 -11.07 -2.11 4.74
CA GLY A 101 -10.63 -3.51 4.91
C GLY A 101 -9.29 -3.93 4.30
N ALA A 102 -8.94 -3.59 3.04
CA ALA A 102 -7.76 -4.19 2.41
C ALA A 102 -6.45 -3.40 2.60
N LEU A 103 -6.53 -2.09 2.80
CA LEU A 103 -5.38 -1.20 2.97
C LEU A 103 -5.04 -0.93 4.44
N ARG A 104 -5.33 -1.87 5.34
CA ARG A 104 -5.00 -1.76 6.77
C ARG A 104 -3.61 -2.34 7.05
N LEU A 105 -2.60 -1.89 6.29
CA LEU A 105 -1.21 -2.39 6.38
C LEU A 105 -0.20 -1.33 6.82
N MET A 106 -0.66 -0.23 7.40
CA MET A 106 0.18 0.83 7.96
C MET A 106 -0.08 0.97 9.47
N ASP A 107 0.00 -0.15 10.20
CA ASP A 107 -0.11 -0.20 11.67
C ASP A 107 1.18 -0.76 12.30
N HIS A 108 2.34 -0.32 11.81
CA HIS A 108 3.63 -0.60 12.44
C HIS A 108 4.43 0.69 12.61
#